data_AF-A0A2D5KD29-F1
#
_entry.id   AF-A0A2D5KD29-F1
#
_cell.length_a   1.000
_cell.length_b   1.000
_cell.length_c   1.000
_cell.angle_alpha   90.00
_cell.angle_beta   90.00
_cell.angle_gamma   90.00
#
_symmetry.space_group_name_H-M   'P 1'
#
loop_
_entity.id
_entity.type
_entity.pdbx_description
1 polymer ?
#
loop_
_entity_poly.entity_id
_entity_poly.type
_entity_poly.pdbx_seq_one_letter_code
_entity_poly.pdbx_strand_id
1 'polypeptide(L)'
;MGLRLYWTEFAQKELESIYDYYRKKAGARVSKRIIEGIYNESLKLKSQAKIGQTEDFLITREEKFRYLVFKNYKIIYWINENKNRVEIHDVFDTRQSPIKIQRNK
;
A
#
# COMPACT_ATOMS: atom_id res chain seq x y z
N MET A 1 -10.22 -7.68 -19.98
CA MET A 1 -9.08 -6.79 -20.27
C MET A 1 -8.82 -5.99 -19.00
N GLY A 2 -7.67 -6.19 -18.33
CA GLY A 2 -7.39 -5.59 -17.02
C GLY A 2 -6.47 -4.38 -17.12
N LEU A 3 -6.50 -3.51 -16.09
CA LEU A 3 -5.59 -2.38 -15.95
C LEU A 3 -4.17 -2.87 -15.64
N ARG A 4 -3.15 -2.13 -16.11
CA ARG A 4 -1.76 -2.38 -15.71
C ARG A 4 -1.52 -1.83 -14.31
N LEU A 5 -0.66 -2.47 -13.52
CA LEU A 5 -0.19 -1.89 -12.26
C LEU A 5 1.13 -1.17 -12.50
N TYR A 6 1.22 0.05 -11.99
CA TYR A 6 2.42 0.86 -12.01
C TYR A 6 2.77 1.25 -10.58
N TRP A 7 3.97 0.90 -10.14
CA TRP A 7 4.49 1.30 -8.83
C TRP A 7 5.35 2.54 -9.02
N THR A 8 5.06 3.60 -8.29
CA THR A 8 5.94 4.77 -8.24
C THR A 8 7.27 4.40 -7.59
N GLU A 9 8.33 5.17 -7.90
CA GLU A 9 9.61 5.01 -7.22
C GLU A 9 9.48 5.16 -5.70
N PHE A 10 8.58 6.04 -5.25
CA PHE A 10 8.27 6.22 -3.83
C PHE A 10 7.70 4.94 -3.21
N ALA A 11 6.67 4.35 -3.82
CA ALA A 11 6.09 3.10 -3.32
C ALA A 11 7.10 1.93 -3.35
N GLN A 12 8.01 1.91 -4.32
CA GLN A 12 9.10 0.91 -4.36
C GLN A 12 10.06 1.07 -3.18
N LYS A 13 10.48 2.30 -2.88
CA LYS A 13 11.34 2.62 -1.72
C LYS A 13 10.68 2.28 -0.39
N GLU A 14 9.35 2.45 -0.28
CA GLU A 14 8.60 2.02 0.90
C GLU A 14 8.60 0.49 1.05
N LEU A 15 8.39 -0.27 -0.03
CA LEU A 15 8.51 -1.73 0.01
C LEU A 15 9.91 -2.19 0.42
N GLU A 16 10.96 -1.55 -0.08
CA GLU A 16 12.35 -1.82 0.33
C GLU A 16 12.55 -1.56 1.83
N SER A 17 12.03 -0.44 2.32
CA SER A 17 12.10 -0.06 3.74
C SER A 17 11.38 -1.07 4.64
N ILE A 18 10.18 -1.51 4.24
CA ILE A 18 9.42 -2.56 4.92
C ILE A 18 10.21 -3.88 4.92
N TYR A 19 10.78 -4.25 3.77
CA TYR A 19 11.58 -5.47 3.65
C TYR A 19 12.78 -5.46 4.60
N ASP A 20 13.56 -4.39 4.59
CA ASP A 20 14.77 -4.26 5.40
C ASP A 20 14.47 -4.25 6.90
N TYR A 21 13.38 -3.60 7.31
CA TYR A 21 12.91 -3.64 8.69
C TYR A 21 12.65 -5.07 9.17
N TYR A 22 11.85 -5.84 8.43
CA TYR A 22 11.54 -7.22 8.82
C TYR A 22 12.70 -8.19 8.58
N ARG A 23 13.57 -7.92 7.61
CA ARG A 23 14.76 -8.75 7.39
C ARG A 23 15.65 -8.69 8.62
N LYS A 24 15.87 -7.51 9.19
CA LYS A 24 16.63 -7.31 10.44
C LYS A 24 15.92 -7.90 11.65
N LYS A 25 14.60 -7.77 11.74
CA LYS A 25 13.81 -8.15 12.93
C LYS A 25 13.39 -9.64 12.99
N ALA A 26 13.11 -10.24 11.84
CA ALA A 26 12.45 -11.54 11.73
C ALA A 26 13.03 -12.44 10.62
N GLY A 27 14.07 -12.00 9.93
CA GLY A 27 14.76 -12.74 8.88
C GLY A 27 14.12 -12.64 7.50
N ALA A 28 14.89 -13.04 6.48
CA ALA A 28 14.56 -12.84 5.07
C ALA A 28 13.29 -13.58 4.62
N ARG A 29 12.99 -14.75 5.20
CA ARG A 29 11.77 -15.50 4.86
C ARG A 29 10.51 -14.74 5.25
N VAL A 30 10.51 -14.11 6.42
CA VAL A 30 9.36 -13.36 6.92
C VAL A 30 9.19 -12.06 6.12
N SER A 31 10.29 -11.35 5.86
CA SER A 31 10.23 -10.12 5.07
C SER A 31 9.71 -10.35 3.65
N LYS A 32 10.21 -11.38 2.94
CA LYS A 32 9.70 -11.75 1.60
C LYS A 32 8.21 -12.01 1.60
N ARG A 33 7.72 -12.82 2.55
CA ARG A 33 6.29 -13.15 2.66
C ARG A 33 5.40 -11.92 2.90
N ILE A 34 5.91 -10.90 3.59
CA ILE A 34 5.17 -9.64 3.80
C ILE A 34 5.07 -8.86 2.50
N ILE A 35 6.20 -8.66 1.80
CA ILE A 35 6.23 -7.94 0.51
C ILE A 35 5.40 -8.65 -0.55
N GLU A 36 5.53 -9.97 -0.66
CA GLU A 36 4.71 -10.79 -1.56
C GLU A 36 3.21 -10.65 -1.24
N GLY A 37 2.85 -10.60 0.05
CA GLY A 37 1.48 -10.38 0.46
C GLY A 37 0.92 -9.02 0.03
N ILE A 38 1.68 -7.95 0.23
CA ILE A 38 1.31 -6.60 -0.21
C ILE A 38 1.17 -6.56 -1.74
N TYR A 39 2.15 -7.12 -2.46
CA TYR A 39 2.14 -7.18 -3.91
C TYR A 39 0.92 -7.97 -4.43
N ASN A 40 0.68 -9.16 -3.89
CA ASN A 40 -0.43 -10.01 -4.28
C ASN A 40 -1.80 -9.36 -4.00
N GLU A 41 -1.93 -8.60 -2.91
CA GLU A 41 -3.15 -7.84 -2.65
C GLU A 41 -3.40 -6.78 -3.74
N SER A 42 -2.35 -6.07 -4.16
CA SER A 42 -2.46 -5.07 -5.23
C SER A 42 -2.83 -5.67 -6.59
N LEU A 43 -2.52 -6.95 -6.85
CA LEU A 43 -2.89 -7.62 -8.11
C LEU A 43 -4.40 -7.61 -8.37
N LYS A 44 -5.24 -7.59 -7.33
CA LYS A 44 -6.70 -7.48 -7.45
C LYS A 44 -7.14 -6.22 -8.20
N LEU A 45 -6.33 -5.15 -8.14
CA LEU A 45 -6.61 -3.88 -8.81
C LEU A 45 -6.54 -3.98 -10.34
N LYS A 46 -5.88 -5.00 -10.89
CA LYS A 46 -5.86 -5.23 -12.36
C LYS A 46 -7.26 -5.52 -12.91
N SER A 47 -8.08 -6.28 -12.17
CA SER A 47 -9.45 -6.61 -12.59
C SER A 47 -10.50 -5.74 -11.92
N GLN A 48 -10.23 -5.26 -10.71
CA GLN A 48 -11.22 -4.53 -9.92
C GLN A 48 -10.60 -3.27 -9.27
N ALA A 49 -10.16 -2.31 -10.08
CA ALA A 49 -9.49 -1.10 -9.59
C ALA A 49 -10.32 -0.23 -8.64
N LYS A 50 -11.66 -0.36 -8.61
CA LYS A 50 -12.55 0.44 -7.76
C LYS A 50 -12.91 -0.23 -6.42
N ILE A 51 -12.34 -1.39 -6.09
CA ILE A 51 -12.65 -2.11 -4.83
C ILE A 51 -12.15 -1.38 -3.58
N GLY A 52 -11.12 -0.54 -3.72
CA GLY A 52 -10.60 0.26 -2.62
C GLY A 52 -11.52 1.43 -2.26
N GLN A 53 -11.62 1.70 -0.97
CA GLN A 53 -12.31 2.88 -0.43
C GLN A 53 -11.55 4.15 -0.81
N THR A 54 -12.26 5.26 -0.99
CA THR A 54 -11.65 6.60 -1.15
C THR A 54 -10.80 6.94 0.08
N GLU A 55 -9.63 7.55 -0.15
CA GLU A 55 -8.78 8.07 0.92
C GLU A 55 -9.22 9.50 1.27
N ASP A 56 -10.02 9.62 2.33
CA ASP A 56 -10.66 10.87 2.73
C ASP A 56 -9.65 11.96 3.09
N PHE A 57 -8.47 11.58 3.63
CA PHE A 57 -7.41 12.54 3.92
C PHE A 57 -6.76 13.14 2.66
N LEU A 58 -7.00 12.55 1.49
CA LEU A 58 -6.48 12.98 0.20
C LEU A 58 -7.60 13.41 -0.77
N ILE A 59 -8.82 13.64 -0.27
CA ILE A 59 -9.98 13.94 -1.12
C ILE A 59 -9.84 15.25 -1.91
N THR A 60 -9.00 16.18 -1.44
CA THR A 60 -8.73 17.45 -2.11
C THR A 60 -7.78 17.31 -3.31
N ARG A 61 -7.14 16.14 -3.47
CA ARG A 61 -6.28 15.85 -4.62
C ARG A 61 -7.13 15.48 -5.83
N GLU A 62 -6.72 15.94 -7.01
CA GLU A 62 -7.40 15.64 -8.27
C GLU A 62 -7.41 14.13 -8.57
N GLU A 63 -6.37 13.43 -8.11
CA GLU A 63 -6.13 12.01 -8.38
C GLU A 63 -7.14 11.06 -7.71
N LYS A 64 -8.14 11.53 -6.93
CA LYS A 64 -9.20 10.69 -6.33
C LYS A 64 -8.66 9.40 -5.69
N PHE A 65 -7.68 9.58 -4.80
CA PHE A 65 -6.97 8.47 -4.18
C PHE A 65 -7.91 7.48 -3.48
N ARG A 66 -7.48 6.23 -3.52
CA ARG A 66 -8.13 5.07 -2.88
C ARG A 66 -7.09 4.26 -2.12
N TYR A 67 -7.54 3.36 -1.27
CA TYR A 67 -6.65 2.43 -0.60
C TYR A 67 -7.20 1.01 -0.51
N LEU A 68 -6.27 0.04 -0.50
CA LEU A 68 -6.50 -1.31 0.00
C LEU A 68 -5.81 -1.51 1.34
N VAL A 69 -6.33 -2.43 2.12
CA VAL A 69 -5.71 -2.86 3.38
C VAL A 69 -5.22 -4.30 3.23
N PHE A 70 -3.92 -4.50 3.45
CA PHE A 70 -3.33 -5.83 3.62
C PHE A 70 -2.74 -5.94 5.02
N LYS A 71 -3.40 -6.70 5.91
CA LYS A 71 -3.04 -6.78 7.33
C LYS A 71 -3.03 -5.38 7.95
N ASN A 72 -1.84 -4.88 8.31
CA ASN A 72 -1.65 -3.55 8.89
C ASN A 72 -1.00 -2.58 7.89
N TYR A 73 -1.04 -2.89 6.59
CA TYR A 73 -0.50 -2.01 5.55
C TYR A 73 -1.65 -1.40 4.76
N LYS A 74 -1.56 -0.08 4.55
CA LYS A 74 -2.38 0.61 3.56
C LYS A 74 -1.59 0.71 2.26
N ILE A 75 -2.24 0.38 1.15
CA ILE A 75 -1.72 0.53 -0.21
C ILE A 75 -2.51 1.66 -0.85
N ILE A 76 -1.90 2.84 -0.97
CA ILE A 76 -2.52 4.03 -1.55
C ILE A 76 -2.33 4.01 -3.07
N TYR A 77 -3.43 4.21 -3.80
CA TYR A 77 -3.40 4.19 -5.25
C TYR A 77 -4.44 5.10 -5.87
N TRP A 78 -4.31 5.33 -7.17
CA TRP A 78 -5.34 5.96 -7.97
C TRP A 78 -5.45 5.33 -9.36
N ILE A 79 -6.54 5.63 -10.06
CA ILE A 79 -6.82 5.08 -11.39
C ILE A 79 -6.47 6.13 -12.42
N ASN A 80 -5.39 5.89 -13.17
CA ASN A 80 -5.00 6.74 -14.29
C ASN A 80 -5.67 6.23 -15.57
N GLU A 81 -6.85 6.77 -15.87
CA GLU A 81 -7.64 6.40 -17.04
C GLU A 81 -6.91 6.72 -18.36
N ASN A 82 -6.20 7.86 -18.41
CA ASN A 82 -5.43 8.29 -19.59
C ASN A 82 -4.31 7.30 -19.96
N LYS A 83 -3.66 6.69 -18.96
CA LYS A 83 -2.59 5.70 -19.15
C LYS A 83 -3.08 4.25 -19.05
N ASN A 84 -4.39 4.04 -18.89
CA ASN A 84 -5.01 2.73 -18.71
C ASN A 84 -4.29 1.87 -17.64
N ARG A 85 -4.01 2.47 -16.48
CA ARG A 85 -3.25 1.84 -15.39
C ARG A 85 -3.72 2.28 -14.01
N VAL A 86 -3.45 1.44 -13.02
CA VAL A 86 -3.53 1.79 -11.60
C VAL A 86 -2.14 2.18 -11.14
N GLU A 87 -2.02 3.35 -10.53
CA GLU A 87 -0.77 3.86 -9.99
C GLU A 87 -0.76 3.67 -8.47
N ILE A 88 0.09 2.76 -7.99
CA ILE A 88 0.38 2.60 -6.56
C ILE A 88 1.33 3.71 -6.17
N HIS A 89 0.84 4.63 -5.36
CA HIS A 89 1.56 5.85 -5.00
C HIS A 89 2.38 5.67 -3.73
N ASP A 90 1.85 4.94 -2.74
CA ASP A 90 2.44 4.79 -1.41
C ASP A 90 2.01 3.46 -0.76
N VAL A 91 2.85 2.91 0.13
CA VAL A 91 2.54 1.77 0.99
C VAL A 91 3.16 1.99 2.36
N PHE A 92 2.34 2.00 3.42
CA PHE A 92 2.85 2.22 4.77
C PHE A 92 2.13 1.40 5.83
N ASP A 93 2.83 1.19 6.95
CA ASP A 93 2.29 0.52 8.14
C ASP A 93 1.34 1.44 8.90
N THR A 94 0.12 0.98 9.15
CA THR A 94 -0.93 1.75 9.84
C THR A 94 -0.94 1.53 11.35
N ARG A 95 -0.03 0.73 11.91
CA ARG A 95 0.05 0.55 13.35
C ARG A 95 0.50 1.84 14.01
N GLN A 96 -0.23 2.24 15.04
CA GLN A 96 0.19 3.32 15.90
C GLN A 96 1.42 2.88 16.71
N SER A 97 2.41 3.78 16.82
CA SER A 97 3.56 3.55 17.69
C SER A 97 3.09 3.35 19.14
N PRO A 98 3.47 2.25 19.83
CA PRO A 98 3.05 2.01 21.21
C PRO A 98 3.37 3.17 22.17
N ILE A 99 4.47 3.89 21.92
CA ILE A 99 4.89 5.06 22.73
C ILE A 99 3.87 6.20 22.65
N LYS A 100 3.11 6.29 21.56
CA LYS A 100 2.07 7.32 21.36
C LYS A 100 0.72 6.94 21.99
N ILE A 101 0.60 5.74 22.55
CA ILE A 101 -0.64 5.25 23.17
C ILE A 101 -0.49 5.35 24.69
N GLN A 102 -1.08 6.38 25.30
CA GLN A 102 -1.27 6.43 26.74
C GLN A 102 -2.62 5.78 27.08
N ARG A 103 -2.58 4.72 27.89
CA ARG A 103 -3.80 4.11 28.44
C ARG A 103 -4.10 4.81 29.76
N ASN A 104 -5.11 5.66 29.77
CA ASN A 104 -5.73 6.06 31.02
C ASN A 104 -6.49 4.85 31.57
N LYS A 105 -6.21 4.50 32.82
CA LYS A 105 -6.96 3.48 33.57
C LYS A 105 -8.36 3.99 33.89
#